data_AF-A0A371QDK1-F1
#
_entry.id   AF-A0A371QDK1-F1
#
_cell.length_a   1.000
_cell.length_b   1.000
_cell.length_c   1.000
_cell.angle_alpha   90.00
_cell.angle_beta   90.00
_cell.angle_gamma   90.00
#
_symmetry.space_group_name_H-M   'P 1'
#
loop_
_entity.id
_entity.type
_entity.pdbx_description
1 polymer ?
#
loop_
_entity_poly.entity_id
_entity_poly.type
_entity_poly.pdbx_seq_one_letter_code
_entity_poly.pdbx_strand_id
1 'polypeptide(L)'
;MKNSFIYIIDWTSTLSAIKIGKADNVYSRYSQLKSNFGEADLANSYWIEVPVSKVNDIEKLIHLRLKRYRKEIPIKSDGSTEFFDINSFESLKEICKDMDLTIQKGISESKKKDKRIMTYAEQQQKAKENIEKSIRKVQRTLKRLITVFKYLNQEKNNFEIKYMKPDEKALIRRYYESDSPKRWINSFIICPEKKVKGKFLDWLQKKSSLDIYYGIGAGSSFRNLFSYPLNDSDDEFVTDIYFQEYFLTNLKNLRALEKNDNPKQYDYNQKYLLPYLDEIIFQIEKFLERRQADFNVENWLYPNYEWLNNRNKNRCSEVFNLQKPSKRVIKVNLETEKIESIIVTRKNWILKLKDKEAEIFISRLHNEDNSFSHDHLFYFADEDNYFKFLNFINDLFIKDTKVINVIETIIYYPKSIENKIYSIDDLVE
;
A
#
# COMPACT_ATOMS: atom_id res chain seq x y z
N MET A 1 -7.36 -9.02 -41.99
CA MET A 1 -7.84 -8.91 -40.60
C MET A 1 -7.38 -10.16 -39.86
N LYS A 2 -7.06 -10.08 -38.55
CA LYS A 2 -6.69 -11.29 -37.79
C LYS A 2 -7.95 -12.04 -37.39
N ASN A 3 -7.97 -13.34 -37.63
CA ASN A 3 -9.06 -14.24 -37.26
C ASN A 3 -8.64 -15.09 -36.04
N SER A 4 -9.62 -15.52 -35.28
CA SER A 4 -9.52 -16.48 -34.18
C SER A 4 -10.63 -17.51 -34.35
N PHE A 5 -10.64 -18.56 -33.54
CA PHE A 5 -11.56 -19.67 -33.71
C PHE A 5 -12.37 -19.94 -32.44
N ILE A 6 -13.63 -20.30 -32.63
CA ILE A 6 -14.42 -21.00 -31.61
C ILE A 6 -14.35 -22.48 -31.96
N TYR A 7 -13.87 -23.30 -31.05
CA TYR A 7 -13.80 -24.74 -31.20
C TYR A 7 -14.97 -25.41 -30.49
N ILE A 8 -15.39 -26.53 -31.05
CA ILE A 8 -16.35 -27.47 -30.47
C ILE A 8 -15.67 -28.83 -30.53
N ILE A 9 -15.07 -29.26 -29.44
CA ILE A 9 -14.35 -30.54 -29.42
C ILE A 9 -15.25 -31.60 -28.79
N ASP A 10 -15.35 -32.73 -29.48
CA ASP A 10 -16.21 -33.85 -29.13
C ASP A 10 -15.49 -34.80 -28.17
N TRP A 11 -15.89 -34.77 -26.90
CA TRP A 11 -15.46 -35.71 -25.85
C TRP A 11 -16.59 -36.71 -25.51
N THR A 12 -17.50 -36.99 -26.44
CA THR A 12 -18.67 -37.84 -26.16
C THR A 12 -18.26 -39.27 -25.78
N SER A 13 -17.17 -39.78 -26.35
CA SER A 13 -16.64 -41.12 -26.06
C SER A 13 -16.08 -41.27 -24.64
N THR A 14 -15.59 -40.19 -24.03
CA THR A 14 -14.90 -40.22 -22.72
C THR A 14 -15.68 -39.54 -21.61
N LEU A 15 -16.41 -38.47 -21.93
CA LEU A 15 -17.15 -37.62 -20.97
C LEU A 15 -18.64 -37.47 -21.34
N SER A 16 -19.08 -38.09 -22.44
CA SER A 16 -20.44 -37.93 -22.98
C SER A 16 -20.84 -36.46 -23.16
N ALA A 17 -19.90 -35.61 -23.55
CA ALA A 17 -20.05 -34.17 -23.60
C ALA A 17 -19.24 -33.56 -24.75
N ILE A 18 -19.65 -32.39 -25.21
CA ILE A 18 -18.85 -31.52 -26.07
C ILE A 18 -18.33 -30.34 -25.27
N LYS A 19 -17.14 -29.85 -25.61
CA LYS A 19 -16.57 -28.64 -25.02
C LYS A 19 -16.53 -27.54 -26.06
N ILE A 20 -17.04 -26.37 -25.70
CA ILE A 20 -17.07 -25.21 -26.58
C ILE A 20 -16.22 -24.10 -25.98
N GLY A 21 -15.23 -23.61 -26.71
CA GLY A 21 -14.42 -22.48 -26.25
C GLY A 21 -13.67 -21.81 -27.39
N LYS A 22 -12.81 -20.85 -27.08
CA LYS A 22 -12.00 -20.14 -28.08
C LYS A 22 -10.52 -20.52 -28.10
N ALA A 23 -9.92 -20.46 -29.29
CA ALA A 23 -8.48 -20.64 -29.47
C ALA A 23 -7.98 -19.95 -30.74
N ASP A 24 -6.73 -19.47 -30.71
CA ASP A 24 -6.04 -19.03 -31.93
C ASP A 24 -5.49 -20.22 -32.74
N ASN A 25 -5.29 -21.37 -32.09
CA ASN A 25 -4.95 -22.65 -32.71
C ASN A 25 -5.73 -23.77 -32.00
N VAL A 26 -6.75 -24.29 -32.68
CA VAL A 26 -7.68 -25.28 -32.12
C VAL A 26 -6.98 -26.59 -31.76
N TYR A 27 -6.09 -27.10 -32.62
CA TYR A 27 -5.37 -28.35 -32.37
C TYR A 27 -4.39 -28.22 -31.20
N SER A 28 -3.65 -27.11 -31.12
CA SER A 28 -2.76 -26.85 -29.98
C SER A 28 -3.54 -26.75 -28.66
N ARG A 29 -4.75 -26.18 -28.70
CA ARG A 29 -5.62 -26.12 -27.52
C ARG A 29 -6.14 -27.51 -27.15
N TYR A 30 -6.53 -28.33 -28.13
CA TYR A 30 -6.84 -29.74 -27.91
C TYR A 30 -5.68 -30.48 -27.23
N SER A 31 -4.44 -30.36 -27.73
CA SER A 31 -3.27 -31.03 -27.12
C SER A 31 -3.07 -30.66 -25.65
N GLN A 32 -3.37 -29.42 -25.24
CA GLN A 32 -3.32 -28.98 -23.84
C GLN A 32 -4.45 -29.57 -23.00
N LEU A 33 -5.63 -29.74 -23.58
CA LEU A 33 -6.82 -30.27 -22.90
C LEU A 33 -6.77 -31.80 -22.77
N LYS A 34 -6.20 -32.48 -23.76
CA LYS A 34 -6.06 -33.93 -23.84
C LYS A 34 -5.40 -34.55 -22.60
N SER A 35 -4.41 -33.88 -22.00
CA SER A 35 -3.74 -34.39 -20.79
C SER A 35 -4.67 -34.50 -19.59
N ASN A 36 -5.73 -33.69 -19.53
CA ASN A 36 -6.67 -33.66 -18.42
C ASN A 36 -7.99 -34.38 -18.73
N PHE A 37 -8.44 -34.35 -19.99
CA PHE A 37 -9.77 -34.84 -20.38
C PHE A 37 -9.75 -36.08 -21.27
N GLY A 38 -8.57 -36.60 -21.61
CA GLY A 38 -8.40 -37.76 -22.48
C GLY A 38 -8.52 -37.43 -23.97
N GLU A 39 -8.50 -38.48 -24.80
CA GLU A 39 -8.65 -38.37 -26.25
C GLU A 39 -10.06 -37.90 -26.63
N ALA A 40 -10.12 -36.97 -27.59
CA ALA A 40 -11.36 -36.49 -28.19
C ALA A 40 -11.55 -37.09 -29.59
N ASP A 41 -12.79 -37.11 -30.07
CA ASP A 41 -13.08 -37.38 -31.47
C ASP A 41 -12.89 -36.11 -32.31
N LEU A 42 -11.67 -35.91 -32.79
CA LEU A 42 -11.34 -34.75 -33.63
C LEU A 42 -12.03 -34.76 -35.00
N ALA A 43 -12.44 -35.92 -35.51
CA ALA A 43 -13.12 -36.04 -36.80
C ALA A 43 -14.57 -35.58 -36.71
N ASN A 44 -15.22 -35.83 -35.56
CA ASN A 44 -16.55 -35.32 -35.24
C ASN A 44 -16.54 -34.03 -34.42
N SER A 45 -15.39 -33.40 -34.24
CA SER A 45 -15.27 -32.05 -33.69
C SER A 45 -15.50 -30.98 -34.76
N TYR A 46 -15.74 -29.74 -34.35
CA TYR A 46 -16.04 -28.62 -35.22
C TYR A 46 -15.31 -27.34 -34.81
N TRP A 47 -15.30 -26.36 -35.70
CA TRP A 47 -14.77 -25.03 -35.42
C TRP A 47 -15.46 -23.96 -36.27
N ILE A 48 -15.41 -22.72 -35.80
CA ILE A 48 -16.00 -21.54 -36.42
C ILE A 48 -14.93 -20.46 -36.47
N GLU A 49 -14.68 -19.91 -37.66
CA GLU A 49 -13.76 -18.79 -37.85
C GLU A 49 -14.46 -17.47 -37.59
N VAL A 50 -13.85 -16.62 -36.76
CA VAL A 50 -14.42 -15.31 -36.40
C VAL A 50 -13.33 -14.24 -36.30
N PRO A 51 -13.65 -12.95 -36.49
CA PRO A 51 -12.71 -11.87 -36.24
C PRO A 51 -12.22 -11.85 -34.78
N VAL A 52 -10.91 -11.65 -34.55
CA VAL A 52 -10.31 -11.58 -33.19
C VAL A 52 -11.04 -10.56 -32.30
N SER A 53 -11.52 -9.45 -32.87
CA SER A 53 -12.23 -8.41 -32.13
C SER A 53 -13.59 -8.86 -31.60
N LYS A 54 -14.19 -9.93 -32.14
CA LYS A 54 -15.54 -10.40 -31.80
C LYS A 54 -15.57 -11.76 -31.10
N VAL A 55 -14.47 -12.52 -31.12
CA VAL A 55 -14.44 -13.92 -30.63
C VAL A 55 -14.97 -14.10 -29.21
N ASN A 56 -14.63 -13.20 -28.30
CA ASN A 56 -15.07 -13.27 -26.90
C ASN A 56 -16.58 -13.04 -26.76
N ASP A 57 -17.14 -12.12 -27.55
CA ASP A 57 -18.56 -11.77 -27.47
C ASP A 57 -19.41 -12.89 -28.08
N ILE A 58 -18.95 -13.47 -29.19
CA ILE A 58 -19.60 -14.61 -29.84
C ILE A 58 -19.56 -15.86 -28.94
N GLU A 59 -18.41 -16.19 -28.36
CA GLU A 59 -18.27 -17.33 -27.43
C GLU A 59 -19.25 -17.21 -26.25
N LYS A 60 -19.32 -16.02 -25.62
CA LYS A 60 -20.24 -15.77 -24.51
C LYS A 60 -21.70 -15.91 -24.91
N LEU A 61 -22.08 -15.43 -26.10
CA LEU A 61 -23.45 -15.58 -26.61
C LEU A 61 -23.82 -17.05 -26.82
N ILE A 62 -22.89 -17.84 -27.38
CA ILE A 62 -23.07 -19.29 -27.54
C ILE A 62 -23.22 -19.95 -26.17
N HIS A 63 -22.33 -19.69 -25.21
CA HIS A 63 -22.43 -20.25 -23.86
C HIS A 63 -23.73 -19.85 -23.16
N LEU A 64 -24.19 -18.61 -23.34
CA LEU A 64 -25.45 -18.14 -22.79
C LEU A 64 -26.65 -18.89 -23.39
N ARG A 65 -26.69 -19.05 -24.71
CA ARG A 65 -27.74 -19.82 -25.42
C ARG A 65 -27.77 -21.28 -24.97
N LEU A 66 -26.59 -21.87 -24.76
CA LEU A 66 -26.45 -23.27 -24.41
C LEU A 66 -26.45 -23.54 -22.90
N LYS A 67 -26.68 -22.52 -22.05
CA LYS A 67 -26.61 -22.62 -20.59
C LYS A 67 -27.45 -23.77 -20.02
N ARG A 68 -28.61 -24.06 -20.60
CA ARG A 68 -29.51 -25.16 -20.18
C ARG A 68 -28.96 -26.56 -20.46
N TYR A 69 -27.99 -26.67 -21.37
CA TYR A 69 -27.32 -27.93 -21.73
C TYR A 69 -25.98 -28.09 -21.02
N ARG A 70 -25.61 -27.16 -20.12
CA ARG A 70 -24.34 -27.21 -19.42
C ARG A 70 -24.23 -28.51 -18.65
N LYS A 71 -23.12 -29.21 -18.84
CA LYS A 71 -22.84 -30.50 -18.23
C LYS A 71 -21.69 -30.36 -17.26
N GLU A 72 -21.93 -30.71 -16.00
CA GLU A 72 -20.86 -30.76 -15.00
C GLU A 72 -20.03 -32.02 -15.22
N ILE A 73 -18.72 -31.85 -15.27
CA ILE A 73 -17.77 -32.96 -15.43
C ILE A 73 -16.97 -33.16 -14.13
N PRO A 74 -16.61 -34.40 -13.77
CA PRO A 74 -15.92 -34.69 -12.51
C PRO A 74 -14.54 -34.04 -12.40
N ILE A 75 -13.88 -33.84 -13.54
CA ILE A 75 -12.50 -33.34 -13.62
C ILE A 75 -12.49 -31.81 -13.55
N LYS A 76 -12.01 -31.26 -12.44
CA LYS A 76 -11.86 -29.81 -12.23
C LYS A 76 -10.51 -29.32 -12.78
N SER A 77 -10.49 -29.03 -14.08
CA SER A 77 -9.36 -28.39 -14.77
C SER A 77 -9.81 -27.15 -15.54
N ASP A 78 -8.88 -26.50 -16.23
CA ASP A 78 -9.10 -25.33 -17.07
C ASP A 78 -10.27 -25.54 -18.05
N GLY A 79 -11.24 -24.62 -18.03
CA GLY A 79 -12.43 -24.67 -18.87
C GLY A 79 -13.43 -25.78 -18.53
N SER A 80 -13.38 -26.38 -17.34
CA SER A 80 -14.39 -27.36 -16.86
C SER A 80 -15.82 -26.83 -16.84
N THR A 81 -16.01 -25.51 -16.84
CA THR A 81 -17.33 -24.86 -16.91
C THR A 81 -17.95 -24.81 -18.31
N GLU A 82 -17.19 -25.17 -19.34
CA GLU A 82 -17.52 -24.97 -20.76
C GLU A 82 -17.90 -26.30 -21.46
N PHE A 83 -18.33 -27.29 -20.69
CA PHE A 83 -18.84 -28.56 -21.20
C PHE A 83 -20.37 -28.52 -21.30
N PHE A 84 -20.87 -29.12 -22.38
CA PHE A 84 -22.27 -29.15 -22.73
C PHE A 84 -22.66 -30.56 -23.18
N ASP A 85 -23.92 -30.91 -22.97
CA ASP A 85 -24.50 -32.13 -23.49
C ASP A 85 -24.47 -32.13 -25.03
N ILE A 86 -24.23 -33.28 -25.67
CA ILE A 86 -24.15 -33.39 -27.14
C ILE A 86 -25.43 -32.89 -27.83
N ASN A 87 -26.59 -33.00 -27.17
CA ASN A 87 -27.86 -32.49 -27.69
C ASN A 87 -27.87 -30.95 -27.83
N SER A 88 -26.92 -30.24 -27.21
CA SER A 88 -26.76 -28.80 -27.38
C SER A 88 -26.31 -28.43 -28.80
N PHE A 89 -25.80 -29.38 -29.58
CA PHE A 89 -25.26 -29.11 -30.91
C PHE A 89 -26.31 -28.61 -31.91
N GLU A 90 -27.57 -29.04 -31.78
CA GLU A 90 -28.65 -28.50 -32.63
C GLU A 90 -28.96 -27.03 -32.28
N SER A 91 -29.03 -26.69 -30.98
CA SER A 91 -29.16 -25.29 -30.56
C SER A 91 -27.96 -24.43 -30.93
N LEU A 92 -26.76 -25.03 -31.03
CA LEU A 92 -25.56 -24.35 -31.53
C LEU A 92 -25.68 -24.04 -33.02
N LYS A 93 -26.16 -25.00 -33.84
CA LYS A 93 -26.37 -24.77 -35.28
C LYS A 93 -27.37 -23.64 -35.53
N GLU A 94 -28.47 -23.60 -34.76
CA GLU A 94 -29.47 -22.52 -34.85
C GLU A 94 -28.83 -21.15 -34.60
N ILE A 95 -28.15 -20.95 -33.47
CA ILE A 95 -27.54 -19.64 -33.16
C ILE A 95 -26.43 -19.27 -34.14
N CYS A 96 -25.66 -20.24 -34.64
CA CYS A 96 -24.66 -19.97 -35.65
C CYS A 96 -25.30 -19.51 -36.96
N LYS A 97 -26.43 -20.13 -37.36
CA LYS A 97 -27.21 -19.71 -38.54
C LYS A 97 -27.77 -18.30 -38.38
N ASP A 98 -28.33 -17.97 -37.21
CA ASP A 98 -28.85 -16.63 -36.91
C ASP A 98 -27.76 -15.54 -36.95
N MET A 99 -26.52 -15.92 -36.63
CA MET A 99 -25.35 -15.03 -36.62
C MET A 99 -24.56 -15.03 -37.94
N ASP A 100 -25.03 -15.75 -38.96
CA ASP A 100 -24.33 -15.96 -40.24
C ASP A 100 -22.90 -16.52 -40.06
N LEU A 101 -22.77 -17.52 -39.16
CA LEU A 101 -21.52 -18.20 -38.84
C LEU A 101 -21.46 -19.59 -39.48
N THR A 102 -20.40 -19.85 -40.25
CA THR A 102 -20.16 -21.15 -40.86
C THR A 102 -19.46 -22.10 -39.89
N ILE A 103 -20.12 -23.20 -39.55
CA ILE A 103 -19.53 -24.29 -38.76
C ILE A 103 -18.77 -25.23 -39.70
N GLN A 104 -17.49 -25.44 -39.43
CA GLN A 104 -16.63 -26.36 -40.17
C GLN A 104 -16.40 -27.64 -39.37
N LYS A 105 -16.40 -28.79 -40.05
CA LYS A 105 -16.23 -30.10 -39.42
C LYS A 105 -14.79 -30.58 -39.54
N GLY A 106 -14.31 -31.23 -38.49
CA GLY A 106 -12.99 -31.83 -38.39
C GLY A 106 -11.93 -30.86 -37.85
N ILE A 107 -11.14 -31.33 -36.90
CA ILE A 107 -9.95 -30.64 -36.41
C ILE A 107 -8.73 -31.46 -36.84
N SER A 108 -7.97 -30.95 -37.80
CA SER A 108 -6.72 -31.58 -38.24
C SER A 108 -5.53 -31.04 -37.48
N GLU A 109 -4.51 -31.87 -37.28
CA GLU A 109 -3.19 -31.41 -36.86
C GLU A 109 -2.69 -30.35 -37.85
N SER A 110 -2.40 -29.15 -37.36
CA SER A 110 -1.76 -28.15 -38.19
C SER A 110 -0.40 -28.70 -38.59
N LYS A 111 -0.12 -28.84 -39.90
CA LYS A 111 1.25 -29.06 -40.39
C LYS A 111 2.15 -28.11 -39.63
N LYS A 112 3.16 -28.62 -38.91
CA LYS A 112 4.12 -27.80 -38.17
C LYS A 112 4.63 -26.77 -39.17
N LYS A 113 4.15 -25.53 -39.07
CA LYS A 113 4.81 -24.42 -39.75
C LYS A 113 6.18 -24.39 -39.11
N ASP A 114 7.22 -24.65 -39.91
CA ASP A 114 8.58 -24.43 -39.47
C ASP A 114 8.62 -23.11 -38.73
N LYS A 115 9.16 -23.10 -37.51
CA LYS A 115 9.33 -21.87 -36.75
C LYS A 115 10.10 -20.94 -37.66
N ARG A 116 9.40 -19.98 -38.28
CA ARG A 116 10.01 -18.98 -39.14
C ARG A 116 11.10 -18.34 -38.30
N ILE A 117 12.35 -18.64 -38.63
CA ILE A 117 13.50 -18.06 -37.95
C ILE A 117 13.44 -16.60 -38.32
N MET A 118 12.98 -15.78 -37.38
CA MET A 118 12.95 -14.33 -37.55
C MET A 118 14.37 -13.89 -37.84
N THR A 119 14.54 -13.20 -38.96
CA THR A 119 15.85 -12.67 -39.34
C THR A 119 16.33 -11.69 -38.27
N TYR A 120 17.64 -11.46 -38.20
CA TYR A 120 18.21 -10.48 -37.27
C TYR A 120 17.58 -9.08 -37.46
N ALA A 121 17.31 -8.68 -38.70
CA ALA A 121 16.63 -7.42 -39.02
C ALA A 121 15.20 -7.37 -38.47
N GLU A 122 14.43 -8.45 -38.59
CA GLU A 122 13.07 -8.54 -38.02
C GLU A 122 13.09 -8.51 -36.48
N GLN A 123 14.10 -9.12 -35.85
CA GLN A 123 14.29 -9.06 -34.40
C GLN A 123 14.57 -7.63 -33.93
N GLN A 124 15.47 -6.91 -34.62
CA GLN A 124 15.76 -5.51 -34.32
C GLN A 124 14.53 -4.62 -34.52
N GLN A 125 13.79 -4.81 -35.62
CA GLN A 125 12.58 -4.03 -35.90
C GLN A 125 11.50 -4.26 -34.83
N LYS A 126 11.25 -5.52 -34.45
CA LYS A 126 10.28 -5.86 -33.40
C LYS A 126 10.69 -5.29 -32.04
N ALA A 127 11.97 -5.29 -31.72
CA ALA A 127 12.48 -4.67 -30.50
C ALA A 127 12.27 -3.15 -30.49
N LYS A 128 12.53 -2.47 -31.62
CA LYS A 128 12.25 -1.05 -31.78
C LYS A 128 10.75 -0.74 -31.58
N GLU A 129 9.88 -1.53 -32.21
CA GLU A 129 8.43 -1.40 -32.02
C GLU A 129 7.98 -1.63 -30.58
N ASN A 130 8.61 -2.57 -29.87
CA ASN A 130 8.31 -2.84 -28.47
C ASN A 130 8.76 -1.68 -27.56
N ILE A 131 9.93 -1.10 -27.81
CA ILE A 131 10.41 0.11 -27.11
C ILE A 131 9.43 1.25 -27.34
N GLU A 132 9.03 1.51 -28.59
CA GLU A 132 8.06 2.57 -28.91
C GLU A 132 6.70 2.35 -28.23
N LYS A 133 6.20 1.10 -28.21
CA LYS A 133 4.96 0.75 -27.49
C LYS A 133 5.10 0.99 -25.99
N SER A 134 6.23 0.61 -25.39
CA SER A 134 6.55 0.86 -23.99
C SER A 134 6.56 2.36 -23.68
N ILE A 135 7.28 3.15 -24.48
CA ILE A 135 7.33 4.62 -24.34
C ILE A 135 5.92 5.21 -24.35
N ARG A 136 5.10 4.86 -25.35
CA ARG A 136 3.72 5.36 -25.46
C ARG A 136 2.85 4.95 -24.27
N LYS A 137 3.03 3.74 -23.73
CA LYS A 137 2.32 3.25 -22.52
C LYS A 137 2.69 4.08 -21.29
N VAL A 138 3.99 4.32 -21.08
CA VAL A 138 4.51 5.13 -19.97
C VAL A 138 4.02 6.57 -20.07
N GLN A 139 4.19 7.21 -21.24
CA GLN A 139 3.73 8.59 -21.48
C GLN A 139 2.22 8.74 -21.29
N ARG A 140 1.41 7.77 -21.74
CA ARG A 140 -0.05 7.78 -21.50
C ARG A 140 -0.39 7.71 -20.02
N THR A 141 0.37 6.95 -19.24
CA THR A 141 0.17 6.84 -17.79
C THR A 141 0.48 8.17 -17.11
N LEU A 142 1.63 8.77 -17.43
CA LEU A 142 2.01 10.09 -16.91
C LEU A 142 1.02 11.19 -17.32
N LYS A 143 0.57 11.22 -18.59
CA LYS A 143 -0.47 12.16 -19.05
C LYS A 143 -1.75 12.04 -18.22
N ARG A 144 -2.20 10.82 -17.92
CA ARG A 144 -3.40 10.61 -17.11
C ARG A 144 -3.21 11.11 -15.68
N LEU A 145 -2.03 10.90 -15.09
CA LEU A 145 -1.72 11.45 -13.77
C LEU A 145 -1.73 12.98 -13.78
N ILE A 146 -1.12 13.61 -14.79
CA ILE A 146 -1.16 15.07 -15.00
C ILE A 146 -2.61 15.55 -15.10
N THR A 147 -3.45 14.89 -15.92
CA THR A 147 -4.86 15.27 -16.05
C THR A 147 -5.59 15.21 -14.71
N VAL A 148 -5.34 14.18 -13.89
CA VAL A 148 -5.97 14.06 -12.58
C VAL A 148 -5.49 15.14 -11.61
N PHE A 149 -4.18 15.40 -11.50
CA PHE A 149 -3.72 16.48 -10.62
C PHE A 149 -4.13 17.87 -11.11
N LYS A 150 -4.26 18.10 -12.43
CA LYS A 150 -4.89 19.32 -12.97
C LYS A 150 -6.34 19.46 -12.53
N TYR A 151 -7.11 18.38 -12.62
CA TYR A 151 -8.50 18.36 -12.16
C TYR A 151 -8.57 18.62 -10.65
N LEU A 152 -7.78 17.92 -9.85
CA LEU A 152 -7.68 18.16 -8.41
C LEU A 152 -7.31 19.60 -8.09
N ASN A 153 -6.43 20.23 -8.89
CA ASN A 153 -6.05 21.64 -8.75
C ASN A 153 -7.15 22.65 -9.11
N GLN A 154 -8.14 22.28 -9.92
CA GLN A 154 -9.23 23.16 -10.35
C GLN A 154 -10.48 23.01 -9.48
N GLU A 155 -10.78 21.79 -9.04
CA GLU A 155 -11.94 21.50 -8.21
C GLU A 155 -11.75 21.95 -6.77
N LYS A 156 -12.60 22.86 -6.31
CA LYS A 156 -12.62 23.33 -4.93
C LYS A 156 -13.63 22.59 -4.04
N ASN A 157 -14.71 22.07 -4.63
CA ASN A 157 -15.87 21.59 -3.87
C ASN A 157 -15.89 20.07 -3.63
N ASN A 158 -14.94 19.34 -4.20
CA ASN A 158 -14.97 17.87 -4.23
C ASN A 158 -13.78 17.24 -3.51
N PHE A 159 -12.57 17.74 -3.73
CA PHE A 159 -11.35 17.23 -3.10
C PHE A 159 -10.63 18.35 -2.37
N GLU A 160 -10.51 18.21 -1.05
CA GLU A 160 -9.77 19.16 -0.21
C GLU A 160 -8.53 18.47 0.34
N ILE A 161 -7.36 19.11 0.22
CA ILE A 161 -6.17 18.61 0.88
C ILE A 161 -5.96 19.37 2.19
N LYS A 162 -5.82 18.64 3.30
CA LYS A 162 -5.70 19.20 4.64
C LYS A 162 -4.55 18.60 5.43
N TYR A 163 -4.03 19.37 6.37
CA TYR A 163 -3.26 18.83 7.47
C TYR A 163 -4.20 18.39 8.59
N MET A 164 -3.95 17.20 9.13
CA MET A 164 -4.58 16.71 10.35
C MET A 164 -3.51 16.39 11.39
N LYS A 165 -3.82 16.64 12.65
CA LYS A 165 -3.00 16.17 13.77
C LYS A 165 -3.11 14.65 13.87
N PRO A 166 -2.03 13.94 14.25
CA PRO A 166 -2.18 12.56 14.71
C PRO A 166 -3.09 12.52 15.94
N ASP A 167 -3.79 11.41 16.14
CA ASP A 167 -4.49 11.19 17.39
C ASP A 167 -3.48 11.09 18.57
N GLU A 168 -3.98 11.35 19.78
CA GLU A 168 -3.16 11.40 21.00
C GLU A 168 -2.44 10.06 21.27
N LYS A 169 -3.10 8.94 20.93
CA LYS A 169 -2.55 7.60 21.09
C LYS A 169 -1.35 7.37 20.17
N ALA A 170 -1.47 7.71 18.89
CA ALA A 170 -0.39 7.63 17.91
C ALA A 170 0.76 8.54 18.29
N LEU A 171 0.45 9.73 18.81
CA LEU A 171 1.43 10.68 19.32
C LEU A 171 2.25 10.07 20.47
N ILE A 172 1.61 9.70 21.58
CA ILE A 172 2.26 9.12 22.76
C ILE A 172 3.09 7.89 22.36
N ARG A 173 2.54 7.02 21.52
CA ARG A 173 3.25 5.85 21.02
C ARG A 173 4.54 6.21 20.29
N ARG A 174 4.53 7.20 19.40
CA ARG A 174 5.74 7.63 18.70
C ARG A 174 6.77 8.24 19.66
N TYR A 175 6.31 8.93 20.71
CA TYR A 175 7.18 9.46 21.76
C TYR A 175 7.87 8.36 22.58
N TYR A 176 7.21 7.21 22.72
CA TYR A 176 7.79 6.02 23.35
C TYR A 176 8.78 5.27 22.43
N GLU A 177 8.45 5.13 21.14
CA GLU A 177 9.21 4.34 20.16
C GLU A 177 10.44 5.06 19.58
N SER A 178 10.61 6.36 19.84
CA SER A 178 11.69 7.18 19.29
C SER A 178 12.45 7.91 20.40
N ASP A 179 13.78 7.99 20.27
CA ASP A 179 14.66 8.71 21.22
C ASP A 179 14.63 10.24 21.06
N SER A 180 14.12 10.75 19.94
CA SER A 180 13.97 12.20 19.68
C SER A 180 12.69 12.51 18.90
N PRO A 181 11.53 12.17 19.48
CA PRO A 181 10.23 12.33 18.85
C PRO A 181 9.90 13.80 18.64
N LYS A 182 9.61 14.16 17.39
CA LYS A 182 9.06 15.46 17.01
C LYS A 182 7.58 15.30 16.69
N ARG A 183 6.76 16.28 17.08
CA ARG A 183 5.38 16.37 16.59
C ARG A 183 5.40 16.41 15.06
N TRP A 184 4.40 15.80 14.45
CA TRP A 184 4.25 15.76 13.01
C TRP A 184 2.80 16.06 12.64
N ILE A 185 2.58 16.30 11.36
CA ILE A 185 1.26 16.46 10.76
C ILE A 185 1.13 15.44 9.63
N ASN A 186 -0.08 14.98 9.41
CA ASN A 186 -0.41 14.11 8.30
C ASN A 186 -1.14 14.93 7.24
N SER A 187 -0.79 14.76 5.96
CA SER A 187 -1.57 15.35 4.87
C SER A 187 -2.64 14.35 4.43
N PHE A 188 -3.85 14.82 4.22
CA PHE A 188 -4.98 14.01 3.79
C PHE A 188 -5.71 14.67 2.64
N ILE A 189 -6.17 13.88 1.67
CA ILE A 189 -7.12 14.30 0.65
C ILE A 189 -8.51 13.88 1.10
N ILE A 190 -9.33 14.83 1.53
CA ILE A 190 -10.74 14.66 1.87
C ILE A 190 -11.53 14.51 0.57
N CYS A 191 -12.18 13.37 0.38
CA CYS A 191 -13.07 13.10 -0.75
C CYS A 191 -14.52 13.44 -0.38
N PRO A 192 -15.39 13.71 -1.36
CA PRO A 192 -16.76 14.14 -1.06
C PRO A 192 -17.66 12.95 -0.68
N GLU A 193 -17.33 11.76 -1.17
CA GLU A 193 -18.11 10.54 -0.98
C GLU A 193 -17.21 9.29 -0.90
N LYS A 194 -17.63 8.28 -0.11
CA LYS A 194 -16.92 6.99 0.02
C LYS A 194 -16.70 6.28 -1.32
N LYS A 195 -17.70 6.32 -2.21
CA LYS A 195 -17.63 5.69 -3.54
C LYS A 195 -16.59 6.36 -4.44
N VAL A 196 -16.42 7.68 -4.29
CA VAL A 196 -15.40 8.45 -5.02
C VAL A 196 -14.01 8.13 -4.48
N LYS A 197 -13.82 8.07 -3.16
CA LYS A 197 -12.57 7.58 -2.51
C LYS A 197 -12.18 6.21 -3.06
N GLY A 198 -13.08 5.23 -3.03
CA GLY A 198 -12.80 3.87 -3.51
C GLY A 198 -12.40 3.81 -4.99
N LYS A 199 -13.10 4.54 -5.88
CA LYS A 199 -12.74 4.61 -7.30
C LYS A 199 -11.40 5.30 -7.54
N PHE A 200 -11.11 6.36 -6.80
CA PHE A 200 -9.85 7.08 -6.91
C PHE A 200 -8.67 6.22 -6.44
N LEU A 201 -8.82 5.52 -5.31
CA LEU A 201 -7.80 4.59 -4.79
C LEU A 201 -7.53 3.42 -5.75
N ASP A 202 -8.57 2.76 -6.26
CA ASP A 202 -8.43 1.69 -7.26
C ASP A 202 -7.73 2.20 -8.53
N TRP A 203 -8.09 3.40 -8.99
CA TRP A 203 -7.41 4.03 -10.12
C TRP A 203 -5.94 4.35 -9.81
N LEU A 204 -5.65 4.95 -8.65
CA LEU A 204 -4.31 5.36 -8.23
C LEU A 204 -3.41 4.13 -8.08
N GLN A 205 -3.93 3.05 -7.47
CA GLN A 205 -3.25 1.76 -7.35
C GLN A 205 -2.92 1.17 -8.73
N LYS A 206 -3.87 1.19 -9.68
CA LYS A 206 -3.62 0.73 -11.06
C LYS A 206 -2.63 1.59 -11.83
N LYS A 207 -2.26 2.76 -11.32
CA LYS A 207 -1.38 3.75 -11.95
C LYS A 207 -0.18 4.10 -11.07
N SER A 208 0.05 3.35 -10.00
CA SER A 208 1.09 3.63 -9.01
C SER A 208 2.49 3.23 -9.47
N SER A 209 2.62 2.63 -10.65
CA SER A 209 3.91 2.19 -11.18
C SER A 209 4.04 2.37 -12.69
N LEU A 210 5.30 2.48 -13.12
CA LEU A 210 5.72 2.46 -14.51
C LEU A 210 6.49 1.17 -14.78
N ASP A 211 6.09 0.52 -15.86
CA ASP A 211 6.79 -0.62 -16.44
C ASP A 211 7.56 -0.10 -17.66
N ILE A 212 8.87 0.12 -17.47
CA ILE A 212 9.73 0.81 -18.41
C ILE A 212 10.68 -0.20 -19.05
N TYR A 213 10.63 -0.28 -20.37
CA TYR A 213 11.58 -1.06 -21.16
C TYR A 213 12.63 -0.14 -21.79
N TYR A 214 13.90 -0.32 -21.41
CA TYR A 214 15.03 0.49 -21.91
C TYR A 214 15.70 -0.09 -23.18
N GLY A 215 15.18 -1.19 -23.71
CA GLY A 215 15.68 -1.83 -24.92
C GLY A 215 16.46 -3.12 -24.69
N ILE A 216 16.94 -3.72 -25.78
CA ILE A 216 17.65 -5.01 -25.77
C ILE A 216 18.93 -4.89 -24.93
N GLY A 217 19.13 -5.84 -24.01
CA GLY A 217 20.33 -5.91 -23.15
C GLY A 217 20.38 -4.87 -22.03
N ALA A 218 19.35 -4.02 -21.88
CA ALA A 218 19.25 -3.02 -20.81
C ALA A 218 18.24 -3.40 -19.71
N GLY A 219 17.46 -4.47 -19.93
CA GLY A 219 16.44 -4.94 -18.99
C GLY A 219 15.14 -4.12 -19.02
N SER A 220 14.14 -4.62 -18.30
CA SER A 220 12.92 -3.89 -17.95
C SER A 220 13.01 -3.45 -16.50
N SER A 221 12.57 -2.24 -16.18
CA SER A 221 12.44 -1.78 -14.80
C SER A 221 10.99 -1.56 -14.42
N PHE A 222 10.66 -2.00 -13.21
CA PHE A 222 9.44 -1.62 -12.53
C PHE A 222 9.76 -0.45 -11.61
N ARG A 223 9.10 0.69 -11.80
CA ARG A 223 9.30 1.90 -11.02
C ARG A 223 8.01 2.26 -10.31
N ASN A 224 7.99 2.13 -8.99
CA ASN A 224 6.91 2.66 -8.18
C ASN A 224 6.95 4.19 -8.23
N LEU A 225 5.83 4.80 -8.61
CA LEU A 225 5.59 6.23 -8.52
C LEU A 225 5.07 6.57 -7.13
N PHE A 226 4.07 5.81 -6.68
CA PHE A 226 3.47 5.94 -5.35
C PHE A 226 3.64 4.62 -4.61
N SER A 227 3.85 4.70 -3.30
CA SER A 227 3.60 3.54 -2.45
C SER A 227 2.12 3.17 -2.54
N TYR A 228 1.80 1.91 -2.21
CA TYR A 228 0.41 1.55 -2.01
C TYR A 228 -0.15 2.42 -0.88
N PRO A 229 -1.23 3.20 -1.11
CA PRO A 229 -1.98 3.74 0.00
C PRO A 229 -2.42 2.52 0.82
N LEU A 230 -1.91 2.43 2.05
CA LEU A 230 -2.37 1.43 3.00
C LEU A 230 -3.88 1.60 3.08
N ASN A 231 -4.61 0.52 2.83
CA ASN A 231 -6.05 0.43 3.05
C ASN A 231 -6.28 0.52 4.57
N ASP A 232 -6.12 1.70 5.15
CA ASP A 232 -6.43 1.93 6.54
C ASP A 232 -7.89 2.41 6.68
N SER A 233 -8.57 1.55 7.43
CA SER A 233 -9.83 1.64 8.18
C SER A 233 -11.18 1.86 7.47
N ASP A 234 -12.06 0.92 7.80
CA ASP A 234 -13.52 0.91 7.73
C ASP A 234 -14.18 1.97 8.64
N ASP A 235 -13.64 3.18 8.73
CA ASP A 235 -14.32 4.24 9.49
C ASP A 235 -15.52 4.75 8.68
N GLU A 236 -16.72 4.48 9.18
CA GLU A 236 -18.02 4.83 8.57
C GLU A 236 -18.17 6.33 8.23
N PHE A 237 -17.25 7.18 8.71
CA PHE A 237 -17.37 8.63 8.66
C PHE A 237 -16.18 9.37 8.04
N VAL A 238 -15.14 8.68 7.52
CA VAL A 238 -13.95 9.39 6.99
C VAL A 238 -13.61 9.02 5.53
N THR A 239 -13.88 9.98 4.65
CA THR A 239 -13.66 9.94 3.20
C THR A 239 -12.27 10.44 2.79
N ASP A 240 -11.28 10.30 3.65
CA ASP A 240 -9.94 10.86 3.46
C ASP A 240 -8.95 9.84 2.86
N ILE A 241 -7.86 10.33 2.26
CA ILE A 241 -6.75 9.53 1.76
C ILE A 241 -5.47 10.11 2.32
N TYR A 242 -4.71 9.29 3.04
CA TYR A 242 -3.40 9.70 3.53
C TYR A 242 -2.46 9.99 2.35
N PHE A 243 -1.96 11.22 2.30
CA PHE A 243 -1.06 11.71 1.28
C PHE A 243 0.32 11.91 1.90
N GLN A 244 1.29 11.12 1.47
CA GLN A 244 2.64 11.20 2.00
C GLN A 244 3.55 12.00 1.08
N GLU A 245 4.40 12.84 1.66
CA GLU A 245 5.27 13.74 0.90
C GLU A 245 6.26 12.98 -0.01
N TYR A 246 6.62 11.74 0.34
CA TYR A 246 7.46 10.90 -0.51
C TYR A 246 6.81 10.49 -1.84
N PHE A 247 5.53 10.78 -2.06
CA PHE A 247 4.87 10.62 -3.38
C PHE A 247 5.60 11.42 -4.46
N LEU A 248 6.17 12.57 -4.10
CA LEU A 248 7.02 13.36 -4.99
C LEU A 248 8.41 12.79 -5.13
N THR A 249 8.95 12.11 -4.11
CA THR A 249 10.33 11.63 -4.08
C THR A 249 10.65 10.72 -5.26
N ASN A 250 9.80 9.73 -5.57
CA ASN A 250 10.05 8.84 -6.71
C ASN A 250 10.05 9.58 -8.05
N LEU A 251 9.13 10.54 -8.23
CA LEU A 251 9.07 11.37 -9.44
C LEU A 251 10.30 12.28 -9.55
N LYS A 252 10.69 12.93 -8.44
CA LYS A 252 11.89 13.77 -8.35
C LYS A 252 13.16 12.96 -8.61
N ASN A 253 13.27 11.74 -8.08
CA ASN A 253 14.40 10.85 -8.33
C ASN A 253 14.47 10.41 -9.80
N LEU A 254 13.33 10.12 -10.43
CA LEU A 254 13.28 9.80 -11.86
C LEU A 254 13.70 10.98 -12.74
N ARG A 255 13.39 12.20 -12.31
CA ARG A 255 13.77 13.45 -12.96
C ARG A 255 15.24 13.80 -12.77
N ALA A 256 15.75 13.65 -11.55
CA ALA A 256 17.10 14.06 -11.12
C ALA A 256 18.17 12.97 -11.32
N LEU A 257 17.87 11.91 -12.09
CA LEU A 257 18.82 10.84 -12.36
C LEU A 257 20.10 11.40 -12.98
N GLU A 258 21.25 11.02 -12.45
CA GLU A 258 22.54 11.42 -13.02
C GLU A 258 22.95 10.48 -14.16
N LYS A 259 23.63 11.04 -15.17
CA LYS A 259 24.08 10.26 -16.33
C LYS A 259 25.08 9.17 -15.94
N ASN A 260 25.90 9.41 -14.92
CA ASN A 260 26.96 8.49 -14.49
C ASN A 260 26.42 7.21 -13.88
N ASP A 261 25.27 7.26 -13.20
CA ASP A 261 24.68 6.10 -12.52
C ASP A 261 24.06 5.11 -13.50
N ASN A 262 23.34 5.62 -14.51
CA ASN A 262 22.69 4.79 -15.52
C ASN A 262 22.48 5.58 -16.83
N PRO A 263 23.47 5.60 -17.74
CA PRO A 263 23.43 6.43 -18.95
C PRO A 263 22.22 6.13 -19.86
N LYS A 264 21.83 4.85 -20.00
CA LYS A 264 20.70 4.46 -20.86
C LYS A 264 19.37 4.90 -20.28
N GLN A 265 19.20 4.77 -18.96
CA GLN A 265 18.00 5.25 -18.28
C GLN A 265 17.94 6.78 -18.31
N TYR A 266 19.10 7.45 -18.15
CA TYR A 266 19.22 8.90 -18.26
C TYR A 266 18.73 9.38 -19.63
N ASP A 267 19.32 8.87 -20.72
CA ASP A 267 18.97 9.29 -22.08
C ASP A 267 17.48 9.03 -22.39
N TYR A 268 16.94 7.89 -21.92
CA TYR A 268 15.52 7.57 -22.05
C TYR A 268 14.64 8.58 -21.31
N ASN A 269 14.95 8.87 -20.04
CA ASN A 269 14.16 9.78 -19.22
C ASN A 269 14.20 11.20 -19.80
N GLN A 270 15.39 11.71 -20.13
CA GLN A 270 15.58 13.03 -20.73
C GLN A 270 14.81 13.16 -22.04
N LYS A 271 14.89 12.16 -22.92
CA LYS A 271 14.27 12.21 -24.24
C LYS A 271 12.75 12.03 -24.22
N TYR A 272 12.22 11.13 -23.38
CA TYR A 272 10.83 10.68 -23.50
C TYR A 272 9.95 11.04 -22.31
N LEU A 273 10.51 11.25 -21.12
CA LEU A 273 9.74 11.41 -19.88
C LEU A 273 9.83 12.81 -19.27
N LEU A 274 10.94 13.53 -19.45
CA LEU A 274 11.22 14.77 -18.74
C LEU A 274 10.07 15.78 -18.76
N PRO A 275 9.45 16.13 -19.91
CA PRO A 275 8.35 17.10 -19.93
C PRO A 275 7.14 16.65 -19.11
N TYR A 276 6.90 15.34 -19.02
CA TYR A 276 5.83 14.77 -18.22
C TYR A 276 6.16 14.73 -16.74
N LEU A 277 7.43 14.48 -16.41
CA LEU A 277 7.92 14.49 -15.03
C LEU A 277 7.90 15.91 -14.45
N ASP A 278 8.34 16.91 -15.22
CA ASP A 278 8.26 18.32 -14.84
C ASP A 278 6.81 18.71 -14.57
N GLU A 279 5.91 18.43 -15.52
CA GLU A 279 4.51 18.81 -15.40
C GLU A 279 3.80 18.09 -14.24
N ILE A 280 4.01 16.79 -14.04
CA ILE A 280 3.35 16.08 -12.93
C ILE A 280 3.88 16.56 -11.57
N ILE A 281 5.19 16.82 -11.44
CA ILE A 281 5.77 17.36 -10.20
C ILE A 281 5.17 18.73 -9.91
N PHE A 282 5.13 19.62 -10.91
CA PHE A 282 4.53 20.94 -10.78
C PHE A 282 3.05 20.87 -10.36
N GLN A 283 2.24 20.00 -10.99
CA GLN A 283 0.83 19.86 -10.64
C GLN A 283 0.64 19.30 -9.23
N ILE A 284 1.48 18.35 -8.79
CA ILE A 284 1.43 17.86 -7.42
C ILE A 284 1.84 18.96 -6.45
N GLU A 285 2.96 19.65 -6.65
CA GLU A 285 3.42 20.75 -5.78
C GLU A 285 2.38 21.85 -5.64
N LYS A 286 1.77 22.28 -6.76
CA LYS A 286 0.64 23.21 -6.74
C LYS A 286 -0.56 22.70 -5.94
N PHE A 287 -0.84 21.40 -6.01
CA PHE A 287 -1.91 20.80 -5.21
C PHE A 287 -1.57 20.82 -3.72
N LEU A 288 -0.31 20.54 -3.37
CA LEU A 288 0.23 20.59 -2.02
C LEU A 288 0.22 21.99 -1.41
N GLU A 289 0.38 23.04 -2.21
CA GLU A 289 0.27 24.44 -1.76
C GLU A 289 -1.15 24.81 -1.28
N ARG A 290 -2.18 24.08 -1.73
CA ARG A 290 -3.57 24.31 -1.29
C ARG A 290 -3.89 23.74 0.08
N ARG A 291 -2.93 23.08 0.75
CA ARG A 291 -3.15 22.47 2.06
C ARG A 291 -3.54 23.50 3.10
N GLN A 292 -4.63 23.20 3.78
CA GLN A 292 -5.11 23.98 4.90
C GLN A 292 -5.12 23.15 6.17
N ALA A 293 -5.03 23.82 7.31
CA ALA A 293 -5.22 23.21 8.61
C ALA A 293 -6.33 23.97 9.32
N ASP A 294 -7.16 23.25 10.07
CA ASP A 294 -8.11 23.82 11.04
C ASP A 294 -7.44 24.16 12.38
N PHE A 295 -6.11 24.04 12.46
CA PHE A 295 -5.28 24.39 13.60
C PHE A 295 -4.04 25.17 13.18
N ASN A 296 -3.41 25.87 14.12
CA ASN A 296 -2.13 26.50 13.88
C ASN A 296 -1.03 25.43 13.80
N VAL A 297 -0.54 25.17 12.58
CA VAL A 297 0.48 24.14 12.30
C VAL A 297 1.79 24.43 13.02
N GLU A 298 2.23 25.69 13.02
CA GLU A 298 3.50 26.07 13.65
C GLU A 298 3.44 25.87 15.16
N ASN A 299 2.38 26.36 15.81
CA ASN A 299 2.15 26.14 17.24
C ASN A 299 1.96 24.65 17.57
N TRP A 300 1.42 23.86 16.64
CA TRP A 300 1.32 22.42 16.84
C TRP A 300 2.69 21.76 16.78
N LEU A 301 3.50 22.03 15.75
CA LEU A 301 4.82 21.43 15.59
C LEU A 301 5.81 21.91 16.67
N TYR A 302 5.63 23.14 17.13
CA TYR A 302 6.49 23.82 18.09
C TYR A 302 5.65 24.44 19.23
N PRO A 303 5.06 23.61 20.10
CA PRO A 303 4.22 24.10 21.19
C PRO A 303 5.02 24.97 22.16
N ASN A 304 4.49 26.16 22.45
CA ASN A 304 4.97 26.99 23.55
C ASN A 304 4.16 26.67 24.81
N TYR A 305 4.68 25.79 25.66
CA TYR A 305 4.02 25.44 26.90
C TYR A 305 4.15 26.55 27.95
N GLU A 306 3.05 26.93 28.60
CA GLU A 306 3.05 27.95 29.66
C GLU A 306 4.02 27.61 30.80
N TRP A 307 4.17 26.32 31.12
CA TRP A 307 5.08 25.85 32.16
C TRP A 307 6.57 25.94 31.78
N LEU A 308 6.92 26.11 30.49
CA LEU A 308 8.30 26.38 30.07
C LEU A 308 8.74 27.81 30.38
N ASN A 309 7.80 28.76 30.42
CA ASN A 309 8.07 30.19 30.65
C ASN A 309 8.18 30.52 32.14
N ASN A 310 7.59 29.69 33.00
CA ASN A 310 7.67 29.80 34.47
C ASN A 310 8.92 29.10 35.04
N ARG A 311 10.11 29.43 34.51
CA ARG A 311 11.40 28.91 35.03
C ARG A 311 11.74 29.54 36.39
N ASN A 312 11.06 29.09 37.44
CA ASN A 312 11.57 29.28 38.79
C ASN A 312 12.75 28.34 38.99
N LYS A 313 13.95 28.91 39.20
CA LYS A 313 15.23 28.20 39.35
C LYS A 313 15.30 27.17 40.51
N ASN A 314 14.26 27.09 41.35
CA ASN A 314 14.21 26.25 42.55
C ASN A 314 12.98 25.30 42.60
N ARG A 315 12.48 24.80 41.47
CA ARG A 315 11.37 23.81 41.51
C ARG A 315 11.89 22.42 41.86
N CYS A 316 11.76 22.03 43.13
CA CYS A 316 11.93 20.64 43.59
C CYS A 316 10.64 19.81 43.54
N SER A 317 9.55 20.37 43.02
CA SER A 317 8.28 19.67 42.88
C SER A 317 7.45 20.22 41.72
N GLU A 318 6.55 19.37 41.22
CA GLU A 318 5.64 19.72 40.14
C GLU A 318 4.32 18.96 40.28
N VAL A 319 3.21 19.65 39.96
CA VAL A 319 1.87 19.06 40.02
C VAL A 319 1.47 18.50 38.65
N PHE A 320 1.03 17.25 38.63
CA PHE A 320 0.56 16.52 37.46
C PHE A 320 -0.90 16.10 37.62
N ASN A 321 -1.67 16.20 36.55
CA ASN A 321 -2.96 15.55 36.45
C ASN A 321 -2.74 14.12 35.95
N LEU A 322 -3.01 13.15 36.81
CA LEU A 322 -2.91 11.73 36.48
C LEU A 322 -4.29 11.09 36.47
N GLN A 323 -4.53 10.18 35.55
CA GLN A 323 -5.77 9.44 35.40
C GLN A 323 -5.62 8.02 35.96
N LYS A 324 -6.61 7.57 36.73
CA LYS A 324 -6.72 6.17 37.19
C LYS A 324 -7.25 5.25 36.07
N PRO A 325 -7.11 3.92 36.17
CA PRO A 325 -7.75 2.98 35.24
C PRO A 325 -9.27 3.21 35.11
N SER A 326 -9.93 3.64 36.19
CA SER A 326 -11.35 4.03 36.22
C SER A 326 -11.69 5.34 35.50
N LYS A 327 -10.73 5.93 34.76
CA LYS A 327 -10.81 7.22 34.06
C LYS A 327 -10.93 8.47 34.94
N ARG A 328 -10.99 8.32 36.27
CA ARG A 328 -10.97 9.45 37.21
C ARG A 328 -9.61 10.16 37.19
N VAL A 329 -9.62 11.48 36.98
CA VAL A 329 -8.43 12.33 37.08
C VAL A 329 -8.18 12.75 38.53
N ILE A 330 -6.93 12.71 38.95
CA ILE A 330 -6.43 13.16 40.25
C ILE A 330 -5.24 14.10 40.06
N LYS A 331 -5.04 15.02 41.01
CA LYS A 331 -3.86 15.89 41.04
C LYS A 331 -2.80 15.28 41.96
N VAL A 332 -1.58 15.13 41.47
CA VAL A 332 -0.46 14.55 42.20
C VAL A 332 0.69 15.54 42.18
N ASN A 333 1.13 15.99 43.35
CA ASN A 333 2.36 16.75 43.48
C ASN A 333 3.52 15.76 43.60
N LEU A 334 4.41 15.73 42.61
CA LEU A 334 5.63 14.93 42.66
C LEU A 334 6.76 15.80 43.18
N GLU A 335 7.26 15.48 44.37
CA GLU A 335 8.39 16.13 45.02
C GLU A 335 9.65 15.29 44.80
N THR A 336 10.67 15.86 44.17
CA THR A 336 11.90 15.15 43.79
C THR A 336 12.63 14.56 45.00
N GLU A 337 12.56 15.24 46.14
CA GLU A 337 13.17 14.79 47.39
C GLU A 337 12.58 13.49 47.94
N LYS A 338 11.31 13.19 47.61
CA LYS A 338 10.61 11.97 48.05
C LYS A 338 10.81 10.78 47.10
N ILE A 339 11.34 11.04 45.89
CA ILE A 339 11.59 10.02 44.87
C ILE A 339 13.02 9.51 45.07
N GLU A 340 13.17 8.21 45.19
CA GLU A 340 14.49 7.55 45.23
C GLU A 340 15.04 7.38 43.82
N SER A 341 14.23 6.79 42.93
CA SER A 341 14.58 6.58 41.53
C SER A 341 13.33 6.40 40.66
N ILE A 342 13.49 6.59 39.36
CA ILE A 342 12.47 6.29 38.36
C ILE A 342 13.04 5.26 37.39
N ILE A 343 12.52 4.05 37.42
CA ILE A 343 12.92 2.97 36.53
C ILE A 343 12.05 3.01 35.28
N VAL A 344 12.67 3.00 34.10
CA VAL A 344 11.96 2.97 32.83
C VAL A 344 11.86 1.54 32.33
N THR A 345 10.63 1.09 32.12
CA THR A 345 10.36 -0.18 31.42
C THR A 345 9.76 0.10 30.05
N ARG A 346 9.51 -0.99 29.30
CA ARG A 346 8.79 -0.91 28.02
C ARG A 346 7.43 -0.21 28.15
N LYS A 347 6.71 -0.43 29.26
CA LYS A 347 5.30 0.01 29.41
C LYS A 347 5.09 1.10 30.45
N ASN A 348 6.00 1.27 31.41
CA ASN A 348 5.77 2.13 32.58
C ASN A 348 7.05 2.85 33.01
N TRP A 349 6.87 4.03 33.60
CA TRP A 349 7.79 4.60 34.59
C TRP A 349 7.39 4.07 35.96
N ILE A 350 8.35 3.49 36.67
CA ILE A 350 8.17 2.96 38.02
C ILE A 350 8.88 3.91 38.97
N LEU A 351 8.10 4.67 39.75
CA LEU A 351 8.61 5.62 40.72
C LEU A 351 8.79 4.88 42.05
N LYS A 352 10.04 4.77 42.49
CA LYS A 352 10.40 4.29 43.82
C LYS A 352 10.48 5.48 44.78
N LEU A 353 9.83 5.38 45.92
CA LEU A 353 9.77 6.43 46.94
C LEU A 353 10.70 6.06 48.10
N LYS A 354 11.39 7.04 48.68
CA LYS A 354 12.40 6.79 49.74
C LYS A 354 11.84 6.15 51.01
N ASP A 355 10.62 6.54 51.39
CA ASP A 355 10.01 6.16 52.67
C ASP A 355 8.88 5.12 52.54
N LYS A 356 8.74 4.47 51.36
CA LYS A 356 7.66 3.51 51.11
C LYS A 356 8.15 2.32 50.30
N GLU A 357 7.74 1.12 50.72
CA GLU A 357 7.92 -0.10 49.92
C GLU A 357 7.05 -0.10 48.65
N ALA A 358 5.97 0.69 48.62
CA ALA A 358 5.05 0.74 47.49
C ALA A 358 5.63 1.55 46.32
N GLU A 359 5.59 0.96 45.13
CA GLU A 359 5.96 1.59 43.86
C GLU A 359 4.74 2.26 43.20
N ILE A 360 4.96 3.42 42.59
CA ILE A 360 3.94 4.09 41.75
C ILE A 360 4.26 3.82 40.29
N PHE A 361 3.28 3.30 39.54
CA PHE A 361 3.41 3.01 38.13
C PHE A 361 2.72 4.10 37.32
N ILE A 362 3.46 4.79 36.45
CA ILE A 362 2.90 5.70 35.46
C ILE A 362 3.09 5.06 34.08
N SER A 363 1.99 4.78 33.38
CA SER A 363 2.05 4.14 32.08
C SER A 363 2.64 5.07 31.01
N ARG A 364 3.48 4.49 30.16
CA ARG A 364 4.00 5.08 28.92
C ARG A 364 3.06 4.86 27.73
N LEU A 365 1.98 4.09 27.94
CA LEU A 365 0.99 3.73 26.94
C LEU A 365 -0.34 4.42 27.22
N HIS A 366 -1.19 4.49 26.20
CA HIS A 366 -2.57 4.92 26.37
C HIS A 366 -3.35 3.90 27.23
N ASN A 367 -4.36 4.35 27.97
CA ASN A 367 -5.12 3.49 28.91
C ASN A 367 -5.67 2.23 28.24
N GLU A 368 -6.17 2.36 27.02
CA GLU A 368 -6.77 1.29 26.23
C GLU A 368 -5.76 0.26 25.69
N ASP A 369 -4.47 0.59 25.65
CA ASP A 369 -3.42 -0.31 25.16
C ASP A 369 -2.76 -1.14 26.26
N ASN A 370 -3.04 -0.82 27.53
CA ASN A 370 -2.34 -1.42 28.64
C ASN A 370 -3.15 -2.57 29.24
N SER A 371 -2.72 -3.80 28.96
CA SER A 371 -3.28 -5.02 29.58
C SER A 371 -2.82 -5.25 31.03
N PHE A 372 -1.99 -4.36 31.58
CA PHE A 372 -1.43 -4.47 32.91
C PHE A 372 -2.34 -3.76 33.91
N SER A 373 -2.71 -4.43 35.01
CA SER A 373 -3.50 -3.85 36.09
C SER A 373 -2.70 -3.92 37.39
N HIS A 374 -2.61 -2.79 38.08
CA HIS A 374 -1.96 -2.66 39.38
C HIS A 374 -2.65 -1.56 40.18
N ASP A 375 -2.75 -1.72 41.50
CA ASP A 375 -3.46 -0.80 42.40
C ASP A 375 -2.86 0.63 42.44
N HIS A 376 -1.65 0.80 41.91
CA HIS A 376 -0.91 2.06 41.85
C HIS A 376 -0.54 2.44 40.41
N LEU A 377 -1.31 1.95 39.43
CA LEU A 377 -1.16 2.32 38.02
C LEU A 377 -1.91 3.61 37.70
N PHE A 378 -1.23 4.52 37.01
CA PHE A 378 -1.73 5.80 36.57
C PHE A 378 -1.36 6.06 35.10
N TYR A 379 -2.11 6.95 34.47
CA TYR A 379 -1.87 7.46 33.11
C TYR A 379 -1.78 8.98 33.18
N PHE A 380 -1.17 9.63 32.20
CA PHE A 380 -1.30 11.08 32.09
C PHE A 380 -2.72 11.45 31.67
N ALA A 381 -3.28 12.52 32.25
CA ALA A 381 -4.63 12.96 31.92
C ALA A 381 -4.75 13.53 30.51
N ASP A 382 -3.65 14.08 29.98
CA ASP A 382 -3.53 14.67 28.66
C ASP A 382 -2.06 14.72 28.21
N GLU A 383 -1.87 15.03 26.94
CA GLU A 383 -0.59 15.29 26.29
C GLU A 383 0.28 16.32 27.05
N ASP A 384 -0.30 17.43 27.52
CA ASP A 384 0.45 18.50 28.19
C ASP A 384 1.11 17.99 29.49
N ASN A 385 0.41 17.16 30.27
CA ASN A 385 0.92 16.55 31.49
C ASN A 385 2.02 15.53 31.19
N TYR A 386 1.92 14.79 30.09
CA TYR A 386 2.97 13.89 29.62
C TYR A 386 4.27 14.67 29.32
N PHE A 387 4.18 15.77 28.56
CA PHE A 387 5.36 16.57 28.22
C PHE A 387 5.95 17.31 29.41
N LYS A 388 5.08 17.82 30.27
CA LYS A 388 5.49 18.42 31.54
C LYS A 388 6.30 17.44 32.37
N PHE A 389 5.92 16.15 32.38
CA PHE A 389 6.63 15.11 33.12
C PHE A 389 7.98 14.75 32.49
N LEU A 390 8.04 14.64 31.15
CA LEU A 390 9.32 14.46 30.46
C LEU A 390 10.30 15.61 30.77
N ASN A 391 9.81 16.85 30.75
CA ASN A 391 10.62 18.01 31.11
C ASN A 391 11.04 17.96 32.58
N PHE A 392 10.13 17.63 33.50
CA PHE A 392 10.44 17.43 34.93
C PHE A 392 11.56 16.41 35.16
N ILE A 393 11.51 15.26 34.49
CA ILE A 393 12.57 14.25 34.56
C ILE A 393 13.89 14.83 34.02
N ASN A 394 13.89 15.42 32.83
CA ASN A 394 15.10 15.95 32.19
C ASN A 394 15.74 17.08 33.01
N ASP A 395 14.92 17.95 33.59
CA ASP A 395 15.38 19.10 34.37
C ASP A 395 15.89 18.69 35.75
N LEU A 396 15.27 17.71 36.40
CA LEU A 396 15.51 17.41 37.82
C LEU A 396 16.12 16.04 38.09
N PHE A 397 16.37 15.20 37.08
CA PHE A 397 16.97 13.88 37.26
C PHE A 397 18.16 13.65 36.32
N ILE A 398 19.09 12.80 36.77
CA ILE A 398 20.23 12.30 35.98
C ILE A 398 19.82 10.95 35.40
N LYS A 399 19.97 10.78 34.08
CA LYS A 399 19.75 9.52 33.38
C LYS A 399 20.98 8.62 33.54
N ASP A 400 20.77 7.41 34.00
CA ASP A 400 21.76 6.34 34.11
C ASP A 400 21.26 5.09 33.35
N THR A 401 22.17 4.28 32.83
CA THR A 401 21.85 3.03 32.13
C THR A 401 22.60 1.89 32.80
N LYS A 402 21.86 0.94 33.40
CA LYS A 402 22.42 -0.23 34.06
C LYS A 402 22.05 -1.51 33.33
N VAL A 403 22.98 -2.45 33.23
CA VAL A 403 22.68 -3.80 32.73
C VAL A 403 22.20 -4.64 33.92
N ILE A 404 20.91 -4.94 33.97
CA ILE A 404 20.30 -5.81 34.98
C ILE A 404 19.83 -7.08 34.27
N ASN A 405 20.38 -8.24 34.65
CA ASN A 405 20.03 -9.53 34.05
C ASN A 405 20.12 -9.53 32.51
N VAL A 406 21.20 -8.97 31.95
CA VAL A 406 21.45 -8.87 30.49
C VAL A 406 20.51 -7.91 29.75
N ILE A 407 19.72 -7.11 30.49
CA ILE A 407 18.81 -6.11 29.92
C ILE A 407 19.32 -4.71 30.31
N GLU A 408 19.61 -3.89 29.30
CA GLU A 408 19.86 -2.46 29.50
C GLU A 408 18.60 -1.79 30.06
N THR A 409 18.72 -1.28 31.27
CA THR A 409 17.64 -0.66 32.03
C THR A 409 17.98 0.81 32.28
N ILE A 410 17.10 1.71 31.85
CA ILE A 410 17.26 3.14 32.09
C ILE A 410 16.69 3.47 33.47
N ILE A 411 17.47 4.16 34.29
CA ILE A 411 17.10 4.60 35.63
C ILE A 411 17.40 6.09 35.77
N TYR A 412 16.46 6.86 36.31
CA TYR A 412 16.64 8.27 36.61
C TYR A 412 16.78 8.47 38.13
N TYR A 413 17.79 9.23 38.55
CA TYR A 413 18.00 9.61 39.96
C TYR A 413 17.85 11.13 40.13
N PRO A 414 17.24 11.62 41.22
CA PRO A 414 17.10 13.06 41.45
C PRO A 414 18.46 13.78 41.43
N LYS A 415 18.52 14.97 40.81
CA LYS A 415 19.69 15.86 40.76
C LYS A 415 20.01 16.51 42.11
N SER A 416 19.10 16.47 43.08
CA SER A 416 19.26 17.09 44.40
C SER A 416 20.23 16.36 45.34
N ILE A 417 21.31 15.82 44.79
CA ILE A 417 22.54 15.49 45.52
C ILE A 417 23.64 16.33 44.86
N GLU A 418 24.03 17.42 45.53
CA GLU A 418 25.26 18.14 45.20
C GLU A 418 26.41 17.12 45.13
N ASN A 419 27.08 17.07 43.97
CA ASN A 419 28.32 16.34 43.71
C ASN A 419 28.28 14.82 43.98
N LYS A 420 27.83 14.04 42.99
CA LYS A 420 28.42 12.70 42.82
C LYS A 420 29.86 12.90 42.34
N ILE A 421 30.82 12.91 43.28
CA ILE A 421 32.23 12.72 42.95
C ILE A 421 32.35 11.26 42.56
N TYR A 422 32.44 10.99 41.25
CA TYR A 422 32.77 9.68 40.75
C TYR A 422 34.18 9.33 41.22
N SER A 423 34.36 8.16 41.83
CA SER A 423 35.71 7.64 42.06
C SER A 423 36.32 7.23 40.71
N ILE A 424 37.64 7.11 40.64
CA ILE A 424 38.31 6.57 39.43
C ILE A 424 37.75 5.17 39.08
N ASP A 425 37.33 4.40 40.09
CA ASP A 425 36.79 3.05 39.89
C ASP A 425 35.40 3.08 39.22
N ASP A 426 34.61 4.14 39.41
CA ASP A 426 33.30 4.33 38.76
C ASP A 426 33.42 4.66 37.25
N LEU A 427 34.62 4.94 36.76
CA LEU A 427 34.89 5.31 35.35
C LEU A 427 35.46 4.17 34.51
N VAL A 428 35.71 2.98 35.10
CA VAL A 428 36.48 1.89 34.47
C VAL A 428 35.65 0.62 34.21
N GLU A 429 34.33 0.62 34.40
CA GLU A 429 33.45 -0.47 33.88
C GLU A 429 32.93 -0.23 32.46
#